data_AF-A0A0D2UQD4-F1
#
_entry.id   AF-A0A0D2UQD4-F1
#
_cell.length_a   1.000
_cell.length_b   1.000
_cell.length_c   1.000
_cell.angle_alpha   90.00
_cell.angle_beta   90.00
_cell.angle_gamma   90.00
#
_symmetry.space_group_name_H-M   'P 1'
#
loop_
_entity.id
_entity.type
_entity.pdbx_description
1 polymer ?
#
loop_
_entity_poly.entity_id
_entity_poly.type
_entity_poly.pdbx_seq_one_letter_code
_entity_poly.pdbx_strand_id
1 'polypeptide(L)'
;MINTYANFRDDVLPRIKRLGYNAVQIMAIQEHSYYASFGHASNNVLDGLNMFDGTDGHYFHTGSRGHHSVWDSRLFNYGSWEVLRYLLSNARWWLEEYKFDGYRFDGVTSMMYIHHGLQ
;
A
#
# COMPACT_ATOMS: atom_id res chain seq x y z
N MET A 1 15.30 -6.12 -15.34
CA MET A 1 14.26 -6.86 -16.10
C MET A 1 13.10 -7.09 -15.13
N ILE A 2 11.88 -6.69 -15.49
CA ILE A 2 10.68 -6.89 -14.66
C ILE A 2 10.01 -8.18 -15.16
N ASN A 3 9.78 -9.14 -14.27
CA ASN A 3 9.08 -10.39 -14.60
C ASN A 3 7.57 -10.17 -14.67
N THR A 4 6.87 -11.05 -15.37
CA THR A 4 5.41 -10.97 -15.52
C THR A 4 4.66 -11.82 -14.49
N TYR A 5 3.37 -11.55 -14.29
CA TYR A 5 2.48 -12.44 -13.53
C TYR A 5 2.43 -13.86 -14.12
N ALA A 6 2.53 -14.00 -15.45
CA ALA A 6 2.60 -15.31 -16.10
C ALA A 6 3.86 -16.08 -15.71
N ASN A 7 5.03 -15.42 -15.68
CA ASN A 7 6.27 -16.04 -15.20
C ASN A 7 6.16 -16.48 -13.74
N PHE A 8 5.53 -15.66 -12.89
CA PHE A 8 5.31 -16.05 -11.49
C PHE A 8 4.43 -17.31 -11.38
N ARG A 9 3.33 -17.35 -12.15
CA ARG A 9 2.41 -18.49 -12.20
C ARG A 9 3.10 -19.77 -12.70
N ASP A 10 3.82 -19.68 -13.81
CA ASP A 10 4.31 -20.85 -14.54
C ASP A 10 5.63 -21.38 -13.98
N ASP A 11 6.51 -20.49 -13.48
CA ASP A 11 7.88 -20.86 -13.08
C ASP A 11 8.07 -20.88 -11.56
N VAL A 12 7.42 -19.95 -10.84
CA VAL A 12 7.67 -19.74 -9.40
C VAL A 12 6.72 -20.57 -8.53
N LEU A 13 5.39 -20.52 -8.78
CA LEU A 13 4.42 -21.26 -7.97
C LEU A 13 4.68 -22.78 -7.90
N PRO A 14 5.05 -23.49 -8.99
CA PRO A 14 5.36 -24.91 -8.91
C PRO A 14 6.56 -25.21 -8.00
N ARG A 15 7.55 -24.30 -7.94
CA ARG A 15 8.70 -24.44 -7.05
C ARG A 15 8.29 -24.28 -5.59
N ILE A 16 7.48 -23.28 -5.27
CA ILE A 16 6.94 -23.06 -3.91
C ILE A 16 6.20 -24.32 -3.44
N LYS A 17 5.32 -24.87 -4.29
CA LYS A 17 4.58 -26.10 -4.00
C LYS A 17 5.50 -27.31 -3.76
N ARG A 18 6.53 -27.50 -4.59
CA ARG A 18 7.52 -28.58 -4.40
C ARG A 18 8.28 -28.50 -3.08
N LEU A 19 8.45 -27.30 -2.54
CA LEU A 19 9.11 -27.07 -1.24
C LEU A 19 8.17 -27.26 -0.04
N GLY A 20 6.88 -27.54 -0.26
CA GLY A 20 5.91 -27.84 0.79
C GLY A 20 5.26 -26.61 1.45
N TYR A 21 5.48 -25.40 0.93
CA TYR A 21 4.76 -24.21 1.41
C TYR A 21 3.28 -24.26 0.99
N ASN A 22 2.41 -23.76 1.86
CA ASN A 22 0.96 -23.74 1.66
C ASN A 22 0.36 -22.33 1.55
N ALA A 23 1.17 -21.28 1.73
CA ALA A 23 0.77 -19.89 1.60
C ALA A 23 1.88 -19.08 0.94
N VAL A 24 1.50 -18.03 0.21
CA VAL A 24 2.42 -17.09 -0.43
C VAL A 24 2.02 -15.68 -0.03
N GLN A 25 2.97 -14.95 0.52
CA GLN A 25 2.82 -13.52 0.71
C GLN A 25 3.36 -12.78 -0.52
N ILE A 26 2.48 -12.04 -1.19
CA ILE A 26 2.85 -11.22 -2.36
C ILE A 26 3.01 -9.78 -1.90
N MET A 27 4.14 -9.16 -2.28
CA MET A 27 4.46 -7.76 -2.01
C MET A 27 4.41 -6.95 -3.31
N ALA A 28 4.30 -5.63 -3.20
CA ALA A 28 4.35 -4.69 -4.33
C ALA A 28 3.31 -4.94 -5.44
N ILE A 29 2.10 -5.42 -5.09
CA ILE A 29 1.02 -5.66 -6.06
C ILE A 29 0.12 -4.44 -6.31
N GLN A 30 0.01 -3.54 -5.32
CA GLN A 30 -0.65 -2.25 -5.51
C GLN A 30 0.25 -1.39 -6.39
N GLU A 31 -0.35 -0.68 -7.35
CA GLU A 31 0.37 0.18 -8.28
C GLU A 31 1.22 1.22 -7.53
N HIS A 32 2.42 1.47 -8.01
CA HIS A 32 3.36 2.41 -7.40
C HIS A 32 4.30 2.99 -8.46
N SER A 33 4.39 4.32 -8.53
CA SER A 33 5.20 5.01 -9.55
C SER A 33 6.71 4.75 -9.47
N TYR A 34 7.23 4.23 -8.35
CA TYR A 34 8.66 4.04 -8.13
C TYR A 34 9.03 2.61 -7.78
N TYR A 35 9.55 1.85 -8.74
CA TYR A 35 9.87 0.42 -8.60
C TYR A 35 10.79 0.10 -7.39
N ALA A 36 11.74 0.97 -7.06
CA ALA A 36 12.66 0.73 -5.94
C ALA A 36 12.07 1.07 -4.56
N SER A 37 10.82 1.54 -4.48
CA SER A 37 10.09 1.68 -3.21
C SER A 37 9.63 0.34 -2.64
N PHE A 38 9.72 -0.74 -3.43
CA PHE A 38 9.17 -2.06 -3.10
C PHE A 38 7.68 -2.03 -2.77
N GLY A 39 6.94 -1.01 -3.27
CA GLY A 39 5.52 -0.80 -3.03
C GLY A 39 5.17 -0.18 -1.66
N HIS A 40 6.14 0.35 -0.92
CA HIS A 40 5.91 0.87 0.44
C HIS A 40 5.68 2.38 0.54
N ALA A 41 6.44 3.16 -0.23
CA ALA A 41 6.44 4.62 -0.08
C ALA A 41 6.21 5.31 -1.42
N SER A 42 5.20 6.18 -1.44
CA SER A 42 4.94 7.11 -2.54
C SER A 42 4.39 8.42 -1.98
N ASN A 43 4.80 9.52 -2.62
CA ASN A 43 4.18 10.84 -2.42
C ASN A 43 2.74 10.90 -2.97
N ASN A 44 2.30 9.85 -3.68
CA ASN A 44 0.95 9.63 -4.20
C ASN A 44 0.46 10.71 -5.18
N VAL A 45 1.33 11.57 -5.70
CA VAL A 45 0.98 12.60 -6.70
C VAL A 45 0.83 11.96 -8.08
N LEU A 46 1.83 11.18 -8.50
CA LEU A 46 1.81 10.50 -9.80
C LEU A 46 0.80 9.35 -9.82
N ASP A 47 0.52 8.76 -8.66
CA ASP A 47 -0.49 7.72 -8.47
C ASP A 47 -1.92 8.30 -8.36
N GLY A 48 -2.06 9.64 -8.38
CA GLY A 48 -3.34 10.36 -8.52
C GLY A 48 -4.16 10.58 -7.24
N LEU A 49 -3.68 10.14 -6.09
CA LEU A 49 -4.41 10.29 -4.81
C LEU A 49 -4.13 11.63 -4.12
N ASN A 50 -2.88 12.09 -4.15
CA ASN A 50 -2.50 13.38 -3.59
C ASN A 50 -2.78 14.50 -4.61
N MET A 51 -3.24 15.66 -4.13
CA MET A 51 -3.70 16.78 -4.97
C MET A 51 -4.87 16.43 -5.90
N PHE A 52 -5.65 15.39 -5.55
CA PHE A 52 -6.75 14.88 -6.37
C PHE A 52 -7.76 15.97 -6.77
N ASP A 53 -8.12 16.85 -5.85
CA ASP A 53 -9.04 17.98 -6.06
C ASP A 53 -8.30 19.33 -6.16
N GLY A 54 -6.98 19.31 -6.33
CA GLY A 54 -6.12 20.49 -6.28
C GLY A 54 -5.75 20.96 -4.87
N THR A 55 -6.20 20.28 -3.82
CA THR A 55 -5.82 20.56 -2.42
C THR A 55 -4.91 19.47 -1.85
N ASP A 56 -4.13 19.82 -0.82
CA ASP A 56 -3.28 18.87 -0.10
C ASP A 56 -4.06 18.08 0.97
N GLY A 57 -5.36 18.30 1.13
CA GLY A 57 -6.14 17.85 2.30
C GLY A 57 -7.27 16.86 2.04
N HIS A 58 -7.50 16.45 0.78
CA HIS A 58 -8.66 15.60 0.45
C HIS A 58 -8.61 14.23 1.13
N TYR A 59 -7.60 13.40 0.79
CA TYR A 59 -7.40 12.10 1.42
C TYR A 59 -6.39 12.12 2.59
N PHE A 60 -5.60 13.19 2.69
CA PHE A 60 -4.46 13.31 3.61
C PHE A 60 -4.68 14.44 4.61
N HIS A 61 -3.92 14.46 5.71
CA HIS A 61 -3.86 15.67 6.52
C HIS A 61 -3.18 16.81 5.75
N THR A 62 -3.57 18.06 6.06
CA THR A 62 -2.95 19.26 5.49
C THR A 62 -1.65 19.62 6.21
N GLY A 63 -0.75 20.31 5.52
CA GLY A 63 0.50 20.83 6.09
C GLY A 63 1.44 19.74 6.64
N SER A 64 2.25 20.09 7.64
CA SER A 64 3.30 19.20 8.18
C SER A 64 2.75 17.91 8.81
N ARG A 65 1.52 17.93 9.36
CA ARG A 65 0.85 16.75 9.90
C ARG A 65 0.56 15.70 8.81
N GLY A 66 0.46 16.12 7.56
CA GLY A 66 0.19 15.26 6.41
C GLY A 66 1.41 14.58 5.81
N HIS A 67 2.59 14.70 6.40
CA HIS A 67 3.83 14.30 5.77
C HIS A 67 4.70 13.43 6.68
N HIS A 68 5.19 12.31 6.14
CA HIS A 68 6.12 11.42 6.81
C HIS A 68 7.54 11.68 6.31
N SER A 69 8.30 12.53 7.02
CA SER A 69 9.58 13.07 6.54
C SER A 69 10.64 12.01 6.19
N VAL A 70 10.68 10.88 6.91
CA VAL A 70 11.66 9.81 6.66
C VAL A 70 11.33 9.00 5.41
N TRP A 71 10.05 8.93 5.04
CA TRP A 71 9.59 8.12 3.91
C TRP A 71 9.24 8.98 2.69
N ASP A 72 9.32 10.31 2.84
CA ASP A 72 8.88 11.29 1.86
C ASP A 72 7.53 10.87 1.26
N SER A 73 6.53 10.75 2.14
CA SER A 73 5.19 10.27 1.78
C SER A 73 4.08 11.02 2.51
N ARG A 74 2.84 10.80 2.09
CA ARG A 74 1.65 11.46 2.67
C ARG A 74 0.92 10.58 3.67
N LEU A 75 0.39 11.20 4.73
CA LEU A 75 -0.33 10.55 5.84
C LEU A 75 -1.84 10.72 5.68
N PHE A 76 -2.56 9.59 5.53
CA PHE A 76 -4.01 9.58 5.38
C PHE A 76 -4.71 10.24 6.57
N ASN A 77 -5.81 10.95 6.30
CA ASN A 77 -6.64 11.51 7.36
C ASN A 77 -7.69 10.49 7.82
N TYR A 78 -7.32 9.61 8.75
CA TYR A 78 -8.23 8.57 9.28
C TYR A 78 -9.47 9.12 10.01
N GLY A 79 -9.51 10.42 10.33
CA GLY A 79 -10.70 11.08 10.89
C GLY A 79 -11.77 11.43 9.85
N SER A 80 -11.45 11.33 8.55
CA SER A 80 -12.38 11.61 7.46
C SER A 80 -13.19 10.36 7.10
N TRP A 81 -14.52 10.50 7.04
CA TRP A 81 -15.41 9.41 6.67
C TRP A 81 -15.15 8.86 5.26
N GLU A 82 -14.85 9.74 4.30
CA GLU A 82 -14.56 9.31 2.92
C GLU A 82 -13.20 8.62 2.81
N VAL A 83 -12.22 8.99 3.64
CA VAL A 83 -10.94 8.26 3.72
C VAL A 83 -11.16 6.86 4.29
N LEU A 84 -11.94 6.74 5.37
CA LEU A 84 -12.29 5.42 5.93
C LEU A 84 -13.05 4.56 4.92
N ARG A 85 -14.03 5.15 4.21
CA ARG A 85 -14.76 4.47 3.15
C ARG A 85 -13.80 3.99 2.05
N TYR A 86 -12.90 4.83 1.58
CA TYR A 86 -11.91 4.47 0.57
C TYR A 86 -11.04 3.29 1.02
N LEU A 87 -10.44 3.36 2.20
CA LEU A 87 -9.53 2.32 2.71
C LEU A 87 -10.24 0.99 2.98
N LEU A 88 -11.43 1.03 3.60
CA LEU A 88 -12.21 -0.18 3.88
C LEU A 88 -12.77 -0.81 2.61
N SER A 89 -13.24 -0.01 1.66
CA SER A 89 -13.66 -0.50 0.35
C SER A 89 -12.49 -1.09 -0.43
N ASN A 90 -11.28 -0.52 -0.34
CA ASN A 90 -10.08 -1.10 -0.95
C ASN A 90 -9.75 -2.49 -0.36
N ALA A 91 -9.80 -2.61 0.98
CA ALA A 91 -9.61 -3.90 1.64
C ALA A 91 -10.71 -4.92 1.27
N ARG A 92 -11.95 -4.48 1.05
CA ARG A 92 -13.01 -5.38 0.57
C ARG A 92 -12.78 -5.81 -0.88
N TRP A 93 -12.41 -4.86 -1.74
CA TRP A 93 -12.17 -5.08 -3.17
C TRP A 93 -11.15 -6.18 -3.44
N TRP A 94 -10.03 -6.20 -2.72
CA TRP A 94 -9.00 -7.25 -2.89
C TRP A 94 -9.50 -8.65 -2.49
N LEU A 95 -10.36 -8.77 -1.48
CA LEU A 95 -11.00 -10.05 -1.12
C LEU A 95 -12.01 -10.47 -2.19
N GLU A 96 -12.83 -9.53 -2.67
CA GLU A 96 -13.96 -9.85 -3.55
C GLU A 96 -13.55 -10.02 -5.01
N GLU A 97 -12.70 -9.15 -5.55
CA GLU A 97 -12.33 -9.19 -6.96
C GLU A 97 -11.20 -10.20 -7.20
N TYR A 98 -10.13 -10.09 -6.42
CA TYR A 98 -8.90 -10.88 -6.63
C TYR A 98 -8.78 -12.11 -5.75
N LYS A 99 -9.76 -12.34 -4.86
CA LYS A 99 -9.86 -13.54 -4.03
C LYS A 99 -8.64 -13.79 -3.13
N PHE A 100 -8.03 -12.71 -2.61
CA PHE A 100 -6.98 -12.86 -1.59
C PHE A 100 -7.54 -13.51 -0.32
N ASP A 101 -6.73 -14.36 0.32
CA ASP A 101 -7.10 -15.06 1.56
C ASP A 101 -6.84 -14.24 2.84
N GLY A 102 -6.17 -13.10 2.74
CA GLY A 102 -5.86 -12.24 3.88
C GLY A 102 -4.89 -11.11 3.58
N TYR A 103 -4.53 -10.37 4.63
CA TYR A 103 -3.70 -9.16 4.57
C TYR A 103 -2.54 -9.21 5.55
N ARG A 104 -1.44 -8.55 5.18
CA ARG A 104 -0.42 -8.05 6.12
C ARG A 104 -0.43 -6.53 6.05
N PHE A 105 -0.83 -5.88 7.14
CA PHE A 105 -0.73 -4.42 7.27
C PHE A 105 0.69 -4.06 7.68
N ASP A 106 1.39 -3.33 6.82
CA ASP A 106 2.74 -2.83 7.07
C ASP A 106 2.69 -1.44 7.73
N GLY A 107 3.75 -1.06 8.45
CA GLY A 107 3.88 0.28 9.02
C GLY A 107 2.87 0.61 10.14
N VAL A 108 2.24 -0.38 10.78
CA VAL A 108 1.21 -0.18 11.81
C VAL A 108 1.71 0.70 12.97
N THR A 109 2.98 0.55 13.38
CA THR A 109 3.59 1.44 14.38
C THR A 109 3.57 2.91 13.94
N SER A 110 3.83 3.18 12.66
CA SER A 110 3.79 4.54 12.12
C SER A 110 2.38 5.13 12.10
N MET A 111 1.36 4.27 11.94
CA MET A 111 -0.05 4.67 12.02
C MET A 111 -0.53 4.96 13.45
N MET A 112 -0.01 4.22 14.43
CA MET A 112 -0.45 4.32 15.83
C MET A 112 0.22 5.47 16.60
N TYR A 113 1.42 5.91 16.19
CA TYR A 113 2.21 6.90 16.92
C TYR A 113 2.59 8.09 16.04
N ILE A 114 2.41 9.31 16.54
CA ILE A 114 2.76 10.56 15.84
C ILE A 114 4.28 10.68 15.63
N HIS A 115 5.09 10.06 16.49
CA HIS A 115 6.55 9.98 16.30
C HIS A 115 6.98 8.85 15.35
N HIS A 116 6.02 8.14 14.74
CA HIS A 116 6.22 7.11 13.74
C HIS A 116 7.13 5.94 14.13
N GLY A 117 7.30 5.69 15.43
CA GLY A 117 8.25 4.69 15.94
C GLY A 117 9.73 5.10 15.85
N LEU A 118 10.02 6.35 15.48
CA LEU A 118 11.36 6.93 15.47
C LEU A 118 11.65 7.51 16.86
N GLN A 119 12.47 6.81 17.65
CA GLN A 119 13.04 7.26 18.93
C GLN A 119 14.50 6.84 19.01
#